data_AF-A0A2E4N1E9-F1
#
_entry.id   AF-A0A2E4N1E9-F1
#
_cell.length_a   1.000
_cell.length_b   1.000
_cell.length_c   1.000
_cell.angle_alpha   90.00
_cell.angle_beta   90.00
_cell.angle_gamma   90.00
#
_symmetry.space_group_name_H-M   'P 1'
#
loop_
_entity.id
_entity.type
_entity.pdbx_description
1 polymer ?
#
loop_
_entity_poly.entity_id
_entity_poly.type
_entity_poly.pdbx_seq_one_letter_code
_entity_poly.pdbx_strand_id
1 'polypeptide(L)'
;MKNPFSEFAAFEAGEKRKIPHDDILTAHEDVLVRLTKGFKRLVTDEAGDGLWQPDGDSIVRVYDEASEIVTSFPYTVGDIEAFTLAAISSEDPDFFLMGPLGLYLSALCNHSEERSVGFNLAGQDIRLPLLGYRMTECQTLTVQGHLGDLVGISMEGGELEVSGNVGRYLGAGMSGGTIRVEGDAGRFIAEQMVGGEIHVQGRFGGVGKPTGGRVFHRKQMVFEGQS
;
A
#
# COMPACT_ATOMS: atom_id res chain seq x y z
N MET A 1 -48.84 -20.28 45.53
CA MET A 1 -47.39 -20.19 45.28
C MET A 1 -47.12 -18.84 44.64
N LYS A 2 -46.44 -17.90 45.31
CA LYS A 2 -46.06 -16.62 44.69
C LYS A 2 -44.90 -16.90 43.73
N ASN A 3 -44.99 -16.39 42.51
CA ASN A 3 -43.96 -16.55 41.49
C ASN A 3 -42.65 -15.90 42.00
N PRO A 4 -41.57 -16.68 42.21
CA PRO A 4 -40.32 -16.16 42.77
C PRO A 4 -39.58 -15.19 41.84
N PHE A 5 -40.04 -15.00 40.59
CA PHE A 5 -39.47 -14.07 39.63
C PHE A 5 -40.24 -12.74 39.52
N SER A 6 -41.27 -12.52 40.34
CA SER A 6 -42.02 -11.25 40.32
C SER A 6 -41.19 -10.02 40.68
N GLU A 7 -40.04 -10.21 41.35
CA GLU A 7 -39.10 -9.13 41.69
C GLU A 7 -38.29 -8.63 40.48
N PHE A 8 -38.22 -9.40 39.39
CA PHE A 8 -37.52 -8.98 38.16
C PHE A 8 -38.40 -8.17 37.19
N ALA A 9 -39.70 -8.02 37.47
CA ALA A 9 -40.60 -7.21 36.65
C ALA A 9 -40.31 -5.69 36.76
N ALA A 10 -39.55 -5.26 37.78
CA ALA A 10 -39.17 -3.87 38.01
C ALA A 10 -37.79 -3.51 37.43
N PHE A 11 -37.16 -4.42 36.67
CA PHE A 11 -35.93 -4.08 35.94
C PHE A 11 -36.32 -3.25 34.71
N GLU A 12 -36.51 -1.94 34.90
CA GLU A 12 -36.49 -1.01 33.79
C GLU A 12 -35.19 -1.24 33.03
N ALA A 13 -35.30 -1.42 31.71
CA ALA A 13 -34.15 -1.52 30.83
C ALA A 13 -33.36 -0.21 30.95
N GLY A 14 -32.41 -0.18 31.89
CA GLY A 14 -31.49 0.93 32.06
C GLY A 14 -30.88 1.24 30.70
N GLU A 15 -30.76 2.54 30.39
CA GLU A 15 -30.18 3.07 29.15
C GLU A 15 -29.15 2.10 28.59
N LYS A 16 -29.37 1.62 27.36
CA LYS A 16 -28.40 0.79 26.65
C LYS A 16 -27.04 1.48 26.79
N ARG A 17 -26.18 0.98 27.68
CA ARG A 17 -24.82 1.49 27.83
C ARG A 17 -24.19 1.37 26.45
N LYS A 18 -23.93 2.50 25.78
CA LYS A 18 -23.19 2.52 24.52
C LYS A 18 -21.94 1.67 24.73
N ILE A 19 -21.83 0.61 23.93
CA ILE A 19 -20.72 -0.31 24.03
C ILE A 19 -19.53 0.43 23.40
N PRO A 20 -18.37 0.54 24.07
CA PRO A 20 -17.20 1.23 23.51
C PRO A 20 -16.80 0.76 22.10
N HIS A 21 -17.16 -0.48 21.76
CA HIS A 21 -16.97 -1.09 20.44
C HIS A 21 -17.78 -0.41 19.33
N ASP A 22 -19.00 0.07 19.60
CA ASP A 22 -19.84 0.73 18.60
C ASP A 22 -19.24 2.09 18.19
N ASP A 23 -18.69 2.82 19.16
CA ASP A 23 -18.02 4.11 18.89
C ASP A 23 -16.69 3.91 18.13
N ILE A 24 -15.96 2.81 18.38
CA ILE A 24 -14.75 2.43 17.63
C ILE A 24 -15.11 2.06 16.18
N LEU A 25 -16.13 1.21 15.97
CA LEU A 25 -16.59 0.83 14.64
C LEU A 25 -17.03 2.06 13.83
N THR A 26 -17.80 2.96 14.47
CA THR A 26 -18.25 4.21 13.83
C THR A 26 -17.07 5.08 13.41
N ALA A 27 -16.01 5.16 14.25
CA ALA A 27 -14.81 5.92 13.93
C ALA A 27 -14.04 5.33 12.72
N HIS A 28 -13.90 4.00 12.65
CA HIS A 28 -13.30 3.33 11.49
C HIS A 28 -14.12 3.53 10.20
N GLU A 29 -15.45 3.47 10.29
CA GLU A 29 -16.34 3.76 9.16
C GLU A 29 -16.18 5.21 8.66
N ASP A 30 -16.09 6.17 9.58
CA ASP A 30 -15.88 7.59 9.24
C ASP A 30 -14.51 7.81 8.55
N VAL A 31 -13.45 7.16 9.02
CA VAL A 31 -12.12 7.24 8.39
C VAL A 31 -12.16 6.62 6.99
N LEU A 32 -12.78 5.45 6.83
CA LEU A 32 -12.91 4.79 5.52
C LEU A 32 -13.67 5.68 4.51
N VAL A 33 -14.74 6.36 4.94
CA VAL A 33 -15.46 7.32 4.09
C VAL A 33 -14.56 8.48 3.68
N ARG A 34 -13.75 9.02 4.59
CA ARG A 34 -12.81 10.11 4.30
C ARG A 34 -11.72 9.69 3.33
N LEU A 35 -11.11 8.52 3.54
CA LEU A 35 -10.11 7.93 2.63
C LEU A 35 -10.69 7.73 1.24
N THR A 36 -11.88 7.12 1.15
CA THR A 36 -12.59 6.89 -0.12
C THR A 36 -12.88 8.20 -0.83
N LYS A 37 -13.41 9.20 -0.13
CA LYS A 37 -13.70 10.51 -0.71
C LYS A 37 -12.42 11.22 -1.17
N GLY A 38 -11.35 11.14 -0.38
CA GLY A 38 -10.05 11.71 -0.72
C GLY A 38 -9.47 11.10 -1.98
N PHE A 39 -9.43 9.76 -2.05
CA PHE A 39 -8.95 9.04 -3.23
C PHE A 39 -9.74 9.40 -4.50
N LYS A 40 -11.07 9.44 -4.42
CA LYS A 40 -11.92 9.82 -5.58
C LYS A 40 -11.69 11.24 -6.06
N ARG A 41 -11.45 12.18 -5.13
CA ARG A 41 -11.11 13.56 -5.48
C ARG A 41 -9.80 13.60 -6.26
N LEU A 42 -8.76 12.94 -5.73
CA LEU A 42 -7.46 12.84 -6.38
C LEU A 42 -7.55 12.20 -7.78
N VAL A 43 -8.35 11.15 -7.92
CA VAL A 43 -8.62 10.53 -9.23
C VAL A 43 -9.27 11.52 -10.19
N THR A 44 -10.27 12.28 -9.73
CA THR A 44 -10.96 13.28 -10.54
C THR A 44 -10.01 14.39 -10.99
N ASP A 45 -9.16 14.86 -10.09
CA ASP A 45 -8.23 15.97 -10.33
C ASP A 45 -7.09 15.59 -11.30
N GLU A 46 -6.61 14.34 -11.26
CA GLU A 46 -5.47 13.89 -12.09
C GLU A 46 -5.88 13.16 -13.38
N ALA A 47 -7.00 12.42 -13.40
CA ALA A 47 -7.39 11.63 -14.56
C ALA A 47 -8.49 12.31 -15.41
N GLY A 48 -9.36 13.13 -14.82
CA GLY A 48 -10.56 13.62 -15.50
C GLY A 48 -11.33 12.47 -16.19
N ASP A 49 -11.69 12.65 -17.47
CA ASP A 49 -12.33 11.61 -18.30
C ASP A 49 -11.33 10.67 -19.02
N GLY A 50 -10.03 10.80 -18.75
CA GLY A 50 -8.94 10.17 -19.52
C GLY A 50 -8.29 8.95 -18.85
N LEU A 51 -7.40 8.28 -19.60
CA LEU A 51 -6.55 7.21 -19.06
C LEU A 51 -5.29 7.84 -18.42
N TRP A 52 -5.14 7.71 -17.10
CA TRP A 52 -3.92 8.18 -16.42
C TRP A 52 -2.69 7.43 -16.94
N GLN A 53 -1.65 8.17 -17.33
CA GLN A 53 -0.38 7.61 -17.80
C GLN A 53 0.72 7.97 -16.81
N PRO A 54 1.43 6.98 -16.22
CA PRO A 54 2.53 7.27 -15.32
C PRO A 54 3.68 7.90 -16.10
N ASP A 55 3.93 9.17 -15.81
CA ASP A 55 5.17 9.89 -16.10
C ASP A 55 5.76 10.47 -14.81
N GLY A 56 6.97 11.01 -14.88
CA GLY A 56 7.66 11.53 -13.70
C GLY A 56 6.89 12.64 -12.99
N ASP A 57 6.24 13.54 -13.74
CA ASP A 57 5.55 14.69 -13.17
C ASP A 57 4.20 14.29 -12.56
N SER A 58 3.45 13.42 -13.23
CA SER A 58 2.17 12.88 -12.74
C SER A 58 2.33 12.01 -11.50
N ILE A 59 3.36 11.15 -11.44
CA ILE A 59 3.65 10.35 -10.24
C ILE A 59 3.89 11.26 -9.03
N VAL A 60 4.68 12.32 -9.21
CA VAL A 60 4.99 13.27 -8.13
C VAL A 60 3.73 14.02 -7.69
N ARG A 61 2.97 14.61 -8.62
CA ARG A 61 1.74 15.36 -8.27
C ARG A 61 0.71 14.49 -7.55
N VAL A 62 0.42 13.31 -8.09
CA VAL A 62 -0.55 12.37 -7.48
C VAL A 62 -0.11 12.01 -6.05
N TYR A 63 1.17 11.70 -5.86
CA TYR A 63 1.68 11.35 -4.53
C TYR A 63 1.67 12.53 -3.56
N ASP A 64 2.01 13.74 -4.02
CA ASP A 64 2.00 14.93 -3.18
C ASP A 64 0.56 15.27 -2.76
N GLU A 65 -0.43 15.21 -3.66
CA GLU A 65 -1.84 15.38 -3.30
C GLU A 65 -2.32 14.26 -2.35
N ALA A 66 -1.95 13.01 -2.60
CA ALA A 66 -2.25 11.91 -1.70
C ALA A 66 -1.71 12.19 -0.30
N SER A 67 -0.47 12.69 -0.20
CA SER A 67 0.19 13.04 1.06
C SER A 67 -0.57 14.15 1.79
N GLU A 68 -1.02 15.19 1.09
CA GLU A 68 -1.87 16.25 1.67
C GLU A 68 -3.20 15.71 2.21
N ILE A 69 -3.84 14.79 1.47
CA ILE A 69 -5.11 14.18 1.90
C ILE A 69 -4.90 13.35 3.18
N VAL A 70 -3.95 12.42 3.16
CA VAL A 70 -3.79 11.45 4.26
C VAL A 70 -3.27 12.12 5.53
N THR A 71 -2.50 13.21 5.44
CA THR A 71 -2.03 13.95 6.61
C THR A 71 -3.10 14.85 7.25
N SER A 72 -4.28 15.00 6.62
CA SER A 72 -5.35 15.89 7.10
C SER A 72 -6.22 15.29 8.22
N PHE A 73 -6.07 14.02 8.54
CA PHE A 73 -6.77 13.34 9.64
C PHE A 73 -6.01 12.09 10.13
N PRO A 74 -6.20 11.66 11.39
CA PRO A 74 -5.59 10.43 11.88
C PRO A 74 -6.28 9.18 11.31
N TYR A 75 -5.51 8.11 11.15
CA TYR A 75 -5.96 6.78 10.73
C TYR A 75 -4.98 5.72 11.28
N THR A 76 -5.41 4.46 11.26
CA THR A 76 -4.65 3.30 11.73
C THR A 76 -4.27 2.37 10.58
N VAL A 77 -3.41 1.37 10.83
CA VAL A 77 -3.15 0.31 9.84
C VAL A 77 -4.42 -0.46 9.47
N GLY A 78 -5.32 -0.68 10.42
CA GLY A 78 -6.61 -1.32 10.15
C GLY A 78 -7.46 -0.54 9.15
N ASP A 79 -7.39 0.80 9.17
CA ASP A 79 -8.08 1.64 8.19
C ASP A 79 -7.45 1.54 6.80
N ILE A 80 -6.12 1.44 6.72
CA ILE A 80 -5.39 1.23 5.45
C ILE A 80 -5.78 -0.12 4.85
N GLU A 81 -5.81 -1.18 5.66
CA GLU A 81 -6.21 -2.53 5.25
C GLU A 81 -7.68 -2.56 4.79
N ALA A 82 -8.59 -1.95 5.56
CA ALA A 82 -10.00 -1.86 5.23
C ALA A 82 -10.24 -1.07 3.93
N PHE A 83 -9.58 0.08 3.77
CA PHE A 83 -9.63 0.86 2.53
C PHE A 83 -9.09 0.07 1.34
N THR A 84 -7.95 -0.61 1.51
CA THR A 84 -7.38 -1.44 0.43
C THR A 84 -8.34 -2.53 0.01
N LEU A 85 -8.92 -3.27 0.98
CA LEU A 85 -9.89 -4.33 0.69
C LEU A 85 -11.13 -3.79 -0.02
N ALA A 86 -11.65 -2.65 0.44
CA ALA A 86 -12.78 -1.98 -0.18
C ALA A 86 -12.47 -1.54 -1.62
N ALA A 87 -11.31 -0.92 -1.84
CA ALA A 87 -10.85 -0.45 -3.15
C ALA A 87 -10.71 -1.60 -4.15
N ILE A 88 -10.02 -2.68 -3.77
CA ILE A 88 -9.74 -3.81 -4.67
C ILE A 88 -10.96 -4.68 -4.96
N SER A 89 -11.99 -4.62 -4.12
CA SER A 89 -13.23 -5.38 -4.28
C SER A 89 -14.37 -4.52 -4.86
N SER A 90 -14.10 -3.24 -5.16
CA SER A 90 -15.10 -2.29 -5.63
C SER A 90 -15.42 -2.49 -7.11
N GLU A 91 -16.70 -2.28 -7.46
CA GLU A 91 -17.15 -2.16 -8.86
C GLU A 91 -17.13 -0.71 -9.35
N ASP A 92 -16.69 0.23 -8.50
CA ASP A 92 -16.64 1.64 -8.83
C ASP A 92 -15.45 1.96 -9.77
N PRO A 93 -15.71 2.58 -10.94
CA PRO A 93 -14.68 2.86 -11.94
C PRO A 93 -13.51 3.72 -11.44
N ASP A 94 -13.72 4.57 -10.42
CA ASP A 94 -12.64 5.38 -9.85
C ASP A 94 -11.50 4.50 -9.31
N PHE A 95 -11.84 3.32 -8.78
CA PHE A 95 -10.87 2.35 -8.28
C PHE A 95 -10.21 1.53 -9.38
N PHE A 96 -10.60 1.64 -10.65
CA PHE A 96 -9.92 0.91 -11.73
C PHE A 96 -8.58 1.55 -12.11
N LEU A 97 -8.34 2.79 -11.67
CA LEU A 97 -7.05 3.47 -11.81
C LEU A 97 -6.04 2.97 -10.77
N MET A 98 -5.43 1.82 -11.07
CA MET A 98 -4.46 1.14 -10.22
C MET A 98 -3.20 1.98 -9.93
N GLY A 99 -2.79 2.85 -10.85
CA GLY A 99 -1.63 3.74 -10.69
C GLY A 99 -1.79 4.70 -9.51
N PRO A 100 -2.78 5.60 -9.56
CA PRO A 100 -3.13 6.46 -8.43
C PRO A 100 -3.38 5.69 -7.13
N LEU A 101 -4.04 4.53 -7.19
CA LEU A 101 -4.29 3.70 -6.00
C LEU A 101 -2.97 3.26 -5.33
N GLY A 102 -1.99 2.82 -6.12
CA GLY A 102 -0.67 2.43 -5.60
C GLY A 102 0.09 3.58 -4.92
N LEU A 103 0.01 4.78 -5.50
CA LEU A 103 0.61 5.99 -4.91
C LEU A 103 -0.13 6.43 -3.64
N TYR A 104 -1.45 6.36 -3.63
CA TYR A 104 -2.27 6.70 -2.47
C TYR A 104 -1.99 5.77 -1.29
N LEU A 105 -1.92 4.45 -1.53
CA LEU A 105 -1.53 3.46 -0.53
C LEU A 105 -0.09 3.65 -0.05
N SER A 106 0.82 4.04 -0.94
CA SER A 106 2.19 4.39 -0.54
C SER A 106 2.21 5.61 0.38
N ALA A 107 1.42 6.65 0.09
CA ALA A 107 1.32 7.85 0.93
C ALA A 107 0.76 7.51 2.31
N LEU A 108 -0.28 6.65 2.38
CA LEU A 108 -0.83 6.13 3.63
C LEU A 108 0.21 5.38 4.46
N CYS A 109 0.98 4.48 3.82
CA CYS A 109 2.05 3.76 4.52
C CYS A 109 3.13 4.71 5.02
N ASN A 110 3.53 5.67 4.19
CA ASN A 110 4.64 6.57 4.48
C ASN A 110 4.32 7.54 5.64
N HIS A 111 3.03 7.85 5.86
CA HIS A 111 2.57 8.76 6.91
C HIS A 111 1.85 8.05 8.07
N SER A 112 1.83 6.72 8.08
CA SER A 112 1.29 5.97 9.21
C SER A 112 2.19 6.11 10.45
N GLU A 113 1.58 6.19 11.63
CA GLU A 113 2.32 6.15 12.90
C GLU A 113 2.93 4.75 13.13
N GLU A 114 2.28 3.72 12.60
CA GLU A 114 2.74 2.35 12.65
C GLU A 114 3.72 2.09 11.50
N ARG A 115 4.81 1.40 11.82
CA ARG A 115 5.92 1.17 10.89
C ARG A 115 5.79 -0.10 10.07
N SER A 116 4.81 -0.95 10.37
CA SER A 116 4.62 -2.24 9.72
C SER A 116 3.20 -2.32 9.17
N VAL A 117 3.06 -2.42 7.85
CA VAL A 117 1.76 -2.51 7.18
C VAL A 117 1.71 -3.77 6.32
N GLY A 118 0.62 -4.53 6.46
CA GLY A 118 0.37 -5.75 5.70
C GLY A 118 -0.71 -5.54 4.65
N PHE A 119 -0.52 -6.10 3.45
CA PHE A 119 -1.54 -6.16 2.43
C PHE A 119 -1.81 -7.60 2.04
N ASN A 120 -3.05 -8.05 2.19
CA ASN A 120 -3.48 -9.36 1.68
C ASN A 120 -4.28 -9.19 0.38
N LEU A 121 -3.58 -9.37 -0.74
CA LEU A 121 -4.10 -9.36 -2.10
C LEU A 121 -4.19 -10.79 -2.69
N ALA A 122 -4.00 -11.82 -1.86
CA ALA A 122 -4.02 -13.20 -2.33
C ALA A 122 -5.41 -13.59 -2.85
N GLY A 123 -5.45 -14.32 -3.96
CA GLY A 123 -6.70 -14.75 -4.61
C GLY A 123 -7.38 -13.68 -5.47
N GLN A 124 -6.86 -12.45 -5.48
CA GLN A 124 -7.28 -11.40 -6.41
C GLN A 124 -6.36 -11.39 -7.63
N ASP A 125 -6.90 -11.33 -8.85
CA ASP A 125 -6.08 -11.12 -10.05
C ASP A 125 -5.80 -9.64 -10.30
N ILE A 126 -5.25 -8.98 -9.28
CA ILE A 126 -4.90 -7.57 -9.30
C ILE A 126 -3.39 -7.43 -9.43
N ARG A 127 -2.95 -6.35 -10.08
CA ARG A 127 -1.55 -5.99 -10.24
C ARG A 127 -1.39 -4.52 -9.87
N LEU A 128 -1.31 -4.27 -8.57
CA LEU A 128 -1.19 -2.91 -8.03
C LEU A 128 0.22 -2.36 -8.32
N PRO A 129 0.40 -1.39 -9.24
CA PRO A 129 1.70 -0.78 -9.53
C PRO A 129 2.07 0.24 -8.45
N LEU A 130 3.29 0.78 -8.50
CA LEU A 130 3.74 1.97 -7.73
C LEU A 130 3.70 1.87 -6.20
N LEU A 131 3.29 0.73 -5.62
CA LEU A 131 3.33 0.52 -4.19
C LEU A 131 4.77 0.60 -3.67
N GLY A 132 4.98 1.29 -2.55
CA GLY A 132 6.29 1.54 -1.96
C GLY A 132 7.03 2.74 -2.57
N TYR A 133 6.33 3.62 -3.28
CA TYR A 133 6.92 4.86 -3.79
C TYR A 133 7.44 5.73 -2.64
N ARG A 134 8.70 6.19 -2.74
CA ARG A 134 9.38 7.03 -1.72
C ARG A 134 9.34 6.47 -0.31
N MET A 135 9.29 5.14 -0.17
CA MET A 135 9.29 4.50 1.14
C MET A 135 10.59 4.84 1.90
N THR A 136 10.44 5.17 3.18
CA THR A 136 11.50 5.76 4.01
C THR A 136 12.07 4.77 5.03
N GLU A 137 13.19 5.16 5.66
CA GLU A 137 13.82 4.35 6.69
C GLU A 137 12.85 4.03 7.85
N CYS A 138 12.94 2.80 8.37
CA CYS A 138 12.12 2.24 9.46
C CYS A 138 10.73 1.71 9.09
N GLN A 139 10.32 1.72 7.83
CA GLN A 139 9.05 1.11 7.42
C GLN A 139 9.25 -0.32 6.92
N THR A 140 8.27 -1.18 7.17
CA THR A 140 8.19 -2.55 6.66
C THR A 140 6.83 -2.76 6.01
N LEU A 141 6.82 -3.10 4.72
CA LEU A 141 5.62 -3.42 3.97
C LEU A 141 5.65 -4.89 3.57
N THR A 142 4.61 -5.64 3.94
CA THR A 142 4.48 -7.05 3.56
C THR A 142 3.26 -7.25 2.67
N VAL A 143 3.46 -7.83 1.49
CA VAL A 143 2.39 -8.04 0.50
C VAL A 143 2.22 -9.53 0.20
N GLN A 144 1.03 -10.03 0.52
CA GLN A 144 0.56 -11.34 0.09
C GLN A 144 -0.16 -11.21 -1.24
N GLY A 145 0.39 -11.75 -2.33
CA GLY A 145 -0.19 -11.62 -3.68
C GLY A 145 0.72 -10.91 -4.69
N HIS A 146 0.15 -10.59 -5.85
CA HIS A 146 0.89 -10.01 -6.99
C HIS A 146 0.81 -8.47 -6.99
N LEU A 147 1.90 -7.83 -7.40
CA LEU A 147 1.96 -6.39 -7.66
C LEU A 147 2.23 -6.10 -9.15
N GLY A 148 2.07 -4.85 -9.53
CA GLY A 148 2.25 -4.33 -10.88
C GLY A 148 3.66 -3.79 -11.14
N ASP A 149 3.75 -2.90 -12.11
CA ASP A 149 4.99 -2.22 -12.50
C ASP A 149 5.41 -1.16 -11.46
N LEU A 150 6.69 -0.76 -11.48
CA LEU A 150 7.22 0.40 -10.74
C LEU A 150 7.12 0.29 -9.21
N VAL A 151 7.02 -0.94 -8.69
CA VAL A 151 7.03 -1.20 -7.24
C VAL A 151 8.35 -0.75 -6.62
N GLY A 152 8.29 -0.04 -5.49
CA GLY A 152 9.48 0.45 -4.78
C GLY A 152 10.27 1.52 -5.52
N ILE A 153 9.64 2.25 -6.46
CA ILE A 153 10.32 3.33 -7.18
C ILE A 153 10.72 4.46 -6.22
N SER A 154 11.93 4.98 -6.38
CA SER A 154 12.50 6.03 -5.52
C SER A 154 12.48 5.69 -4.02
N MET A 155 12.52 4.40 -3.67
CA MET A 155 12.64 3.97 -2.27
C MET A 155 13.97 4.44 -1.68
N GLU A 156 13.90 5.09 -0.52
CA GLU A 156 15.04 5.68 0.18
C GLU A 156 15.52 4.81 1.34
N GLY A 157 14.61 4.00 1.90
CA GLY A 157 14.89 3.12 3.04
C GLY A 157 13.74 2.16 3.31
N GLY A 158 13.88 1.36 4.37
CA GLY A 158 12.85 0.39 4.80
C GLY A 158 12.95 -0.96 4.11
N GLU A 159 11.93 -1.79 4.31
CA GLU A 159 11.85 -3.17 3.82
C GLU A 159 10.51 -3.44 3.14
N LEU A 160 10.54 -3.89 1.89
CA LEU A 160 9.34 -4.30 1.14
C LEU A 160 9.44 -5.78 0.78
N GLU A 161 8.54 -6.59 1.31
CA GLU A 161 8.46 -8.03 1.05
C GLU A 161 7.21 -8.38 0.25
N VAL A 162 7.38 -9.09 -0.86
CA VAL A 162 6.29 -9.48 -1.78
C VAL A 162 6.35 -10.99 -2.01
N SER A 163 5.31 -11.69 -1.56
CA SER A 163 5.23 -13.15 -1.74
C SER A 163 4.92 -13.59 -3.17
N GLY A 164 4.33 -12.70 -3.98
CA GLY A 164 3.95 -13.00 -5.36
C GLY A 164 4.90 -12.41 -6.40
N ASN A 165 4.32 -12.12 -7.56
CA ASN A 165 5.05 -11.60 -8.72
C ASN A 165 4.98 -10.07 -8.73
N VAL A 166 6.01 -9.43 -9.29
CA VAL A 166 6.04 -7.99 -9.53
C VAL A 166 6.29 -7.69 -11.01
N GLY A 167 5.89 -6.50 -11.43
CA GLY A 167 6.04 -6.05 -12.80
C GLY A 167 7.45 -5.54 -13.15
N ARG A 168 7.51 -4.73 -14.20
CA ARG A 168 8.72 -4.08 -14.71
C ARG A 168 9.18 -2.97 -13.76
N TYR A 169 10.45 -2.58 -13.87
CA TYR A 169 11.01 -1.42 -13.16
C TYR A 169 10.94 -1.53 -11.62
N LEU A 170 11.01 -2.76 -11.08
CA LEU A 170 11.13 -3.00 -9.65
C LEU A 170 12.34 -2.23 -9.09
N GLY A 171 12.12 -1.40 -8.06
CA GLY A 171 13.16 -0.63 -7.38
C GLY A 171 13.86 0.39 -8.28
N ALA A 172 13.17 0.91 -9.29
CA ALA A 172 13.75 1.96 -10.14
C ALA A 172 14.10 3.21 -9.31
N GLY A 173 15.27 3.82 -9.53
CA GLY A 173 15.69 5.01 -8.78
C GLY A 173 15.86 4.80 -7.27
N MET A 174 15.87 3.57 -6.78
CA MET A 174 16.07 3.25 -5.37
C MET A 174 17.45 3.70 -4.90
N SER A 175 17.50 4.38 -3.75
CA SER A 175 18.72 4.91 -3.13
C SER A 175 19.08 4.20 -1.82
N GLY A 176 18.13 3.49 -1.21
CA GLY A 176 18.34 2.70 0.00
C GLY A 176 17.18 1.76 0.30
N GLY A 177 17.32 0.98 1.37
CA GLY A 177 16.33 -0.03 1.77
C GLY A 177 16.56 -1.41 1.15
N THR A 178 15.59 -2.31 1.35
CA THR A 178 15.62 -3.68 0.82
C THR A 178 14.27 -4.07 0.23
N ILE A 179 14.27 -4.63 -0.98
CA ILE A 179 13.09 -5.22 -1.62
C ILE A 179 13.31 -6.73 -1.76
N ARG A 180 12.35 -7.54 -1.31
CA ARG A 180 12.34 -9.01 -1.43
C ARG A 180 11.13 -9.47 -2.20
N VAL A 181 11.33 -10.26 -3.25
CA VAL A 181 10.28 -10.82 -4.10
C VAL A 181 10.45 -12.34 -4.16
N GLU A 182 9.47 -13.07 -3.66
CA GLU A 182 9.47 -14.53 -3.70
C GLU A 182 9.05 -15.09 -5.08
N GLY A 183 8.27 -14.33 -5.85
CA GLY A 183 7.86 -14.69 -7.20
C GLY A 183 8.79 -14.20 -8.32
N ASP A 184 8.23 -14.11 -9.52
CA ASP A 184 8.88 -13.58 -10.71
C ASP A 184 8.83 -12.02 -10.71
N ALA A 185 9.84 -11.39 -11.29
CA ALA A 185 9.86 -9.95 -11.55
C ALA A 185 9.92 -9.64 -13.05
N GLY A 186 9.53 -8.42 -13.44
CA GLY A 186 9.56 -7.98 -14.83
C GLY A 186 10.96 -7.69 -15.37
N ARG A 187 11.00 -6.87 -16.44
CA ARG A 187 12.25 -6.35 -17.04
C ARG A 187 12.67 -5.04 -16.37
N PHE A 188 13.95 -4.70 -16.52
CA PHE A 188 14.53 -3.44 -16.05
C PHE A 188 14.45 -3.27 -14.53
N ILE A 189 14.62 -4.37 -13.78
CA ILE A 189 14.74 -4.25 -12.32
C ILE A 189 15.99 -3.43 -11.99
N ALA A 190 15.94 -2.64 -10.90
CA ALA A 190 17.03 -1.75 -10.49
C ALA A 190 17.41 -0.66 -11.52
N GLU A 191 16.51 -0.27 -12.42
CA GLU A 191 16.80 0.81 -13.39
C GLU A 191 17.13 2.11 -12.64
N GLN A 192 18.30 2.71 -12.91
CA GLN A 192 18.79 3.91 -12.21
C GLN A 192 18.91 3.76 -10.67
N MET A 193 18.96 2.54 -10.14
CA MET A 193 19.21 2.32 -8.71
C MET A 193 20.62 2.79 -8.34
N VAL A 194 20.73 3.58 -7.27
CA VAL A 194 21.98 4.16 -6.76
C VAL A 194 22.39 3.57 -5.41
N GLY A 195 21.52 2.82 -4.74
CA GLY A 195 21.79 2.18 -3.46
C GLY A 195 20.68 1.24 -3.01
N GLY A 196 20.91 0.49 -1.92
CA GLY A 196 19.97 -0.50 -1.38
C GLY A 196 20.20 -1.93 -1.91
N GLU A 197 19.24 -2.81 -1.65
CA GLU A 197 19.27 -4.21 -2.07
C GLU A 197 17.94 -4.68 -2.69
N ILE A 198 18.04 -5.46 -3.78
CA ILE A 198 16.88 -6.14 -4.38
C ILE A 198 17.15 -7.64 -4.43
N HIS A 199 16.25 -8.45 -3.89
CA HIS A 199 16.31 -9.91 -3.87
C HIS A 199 15.11 -10.49 -4.61
N VAL A 200 15.36 -11.29 -5.64
CA VAL A 200 14.30 -11.98 -6.40
C VAL A 200 14.57 -13.49 -6.39
N GLN A 201 13.60 -14.29 -5.92
CA GLN A 201 13.72 -15.75 -5.88
C GLN A 201 13.30 -16.42 -7.20
N GLY A 202 12.26 -15.88 -7.85
CA GLY A 202 11.81 -16.30 -9.17
C GLY A 202 12.69 -15.76 -10.30
N ARG A 203 12.17 -15.82 -11.52
CA ARG A 203 12.84 -15.31 -12.72
C ARG A 203 12.59 -13.81 -12.86
N PHE A 204 13.52 -13.12 -13.48
CA PHE A 204 13.29 -11.74 -13.93
C PHE A 204 13.76 -11.51 -15.35
N GLY A 205 13.16 -10.53 -15.99
CA GLY A 205 13.36 -10.24 -17.41
C GLY A 205 14.65 -9.50 -17.75
N GLY A 206 15.39 -9.02 -16.75
CA GLY A 206 16.71 -8.41 -16.86
C GLY A 206 16.92 -7.27 -15.87
N VAL A 207 18.18 -7.04 -15.49
CA VAL A 207 18.60 -5.87 -14.71
C VAL A 207 18.71 -4.66 -15.65
N GLY A 208 18.27 -3.49 -15.18
CA GLY A 208 18.38 -2.22 -15.88
C GLY A 208 19.81 -1.66 -15.84
N LYS A 209 19.93 -0.34 -15.63
CA LYS A 209 21.20 0.37 -15.49
C LYS A 209 21.42 0.94 -14.08
N PRO A 210 21.55 0.09 -13.04
CA PRO A 210 21.95 0.56 -11.71
C PRO A 210 23.38 1.11 -11.74
N THR A 211 23.64 2.13 -10.93
CA THR A 211 24.99 2.67 -10.67
C THR A 211 25.50 2.30 -9.28
N GLY A 212 24.61 1.91 -8.36
CA GLY A 212 24.94 1.53 -6.99
C GLY A 212 24.02 0.42 -6.45
N GLY A 213 24.28 -0.02 -5.22
CA GLY A 213 23.50 -1.06 -4.54
C GLY A 213 23.80 -2.49 -5.00
N ARG A 214 22.95 -3.45 -4.62
CA ARG A 214 23.14 -4.88 -4.90
C ARG A 214 21.86 -5.52 -5.39
N VAL A 215 21.97 -6.40 -6.39
CA VAL A 215 20.85 -7.22 -6.87
C VAL A 215 21.21 -8.69 -6.73
N PHE A 216 20.30 -9.44 -6.12
CA PHE A 216 20.43 -10.87 -5.87
C PHE A 216 19.34 -11.64 -6.62
N HIS A 217 19.76 -12.68 -7.33
CA HIS A 217 18.90 -13.72 -7.85
C HIS A 217 19.08 -14.96 -6.97
N ARG A 218 18.08 -15.28 -6.15
CA ARG A 218 18.16 -16.30 -5.12
C ARG A 218 19.32 -16.02 -4.17
N LYS A 219 20.33 -16.90 -4.14
CA LYS A 219 21.55 -16.75 -3.31
C LYS A 219 22.71 -16.12 -4.07
N GLN A 220 22.56 -15.89 -5.37
CA GLN A 220 23.63 -15.36 -6.21
C GLN A 220 23.46 -13.86 -6.39
N MET A 221 24.51 -13.11 -6.06
CA MET A 221 24.60 -11.70 -6.43
C MET A 221 24.84 -11.60 -7.94
N VAL A 222 23.96 -10.89 -8.64
CA VAL A 222 24.03 -10.69 -10.09
C VAL A 222 24.48 -9.28 -10.48
N PHE A 223 24.43 -8.34 -9.52
CA PHE A 223 24.96 -7.00 -9.67
C PHE A 223 25.47 -6.48 -8.32
N GLU A 224 26.58 -5.75 -8.38
CA GLU A 224 27.17 -4.98 -7.28
C GLU A 224 27.67 -3.66 -7.84
N GLY A 225 27.15 -2.54 -7.31
CA GLY A 225 27.60 -1.21 -7.66
C GLY A 225 28.82 -0.81 -6.84
N GLN A 226 29.74 -0.06 -7.46
CA GLN A 226 30.91 0.47 -6.76
C GLN A 226 30.50 1.68 -5.92
N SER A 227 30.88 1.67 -4.63
CA SER A 227 30.65 2.78 -3.69
C SER A 227 31.48 4.01 -4.02
#